data_AF-A0A976JF56-F1
#
_entry.id   AF-A0A976JF56-F1
#
_cell.length_a   1.000
_cell.length_b   1.000
_cell.length_c   1.000
_cell.angle_alpha   90.00
_cell.angle_beta   90.00
_cell.angle_gamma   90.00
#
_symmetry.space_group_name_H-M   'P 1'
#
loop_
_entity.id
_entity.type
_entity.pdbx_description
1 polymer ?
#
loop_
_entity_poly.entity_id
_entity_poly.type
_entity_poly.pdbx_seq_one_letter_code
_entity_poly.pdbx_strand_id
1 'polypeptide(L)'
;MTQIEDSAVNVYTDLCEAELIELALQRGEGHLTDTGALLSVTGNRTGRSPADRFIAEEPSSQDDINWGSVNRPISLEKFNA
;
A
#
# COMPACT_ATOMS: atom_id res chain seq x y z
N MET A 1 -28.27 -4.08 28.35
CA MET A 1 -27.66 -2.96 27.63
C MET A 1 -26.17 -3.18 27.70
N THR A 2 -25.64 -4.03 26.82
CA THR A 2 -24.23 -4.40 26.86
C THR A 2 -23.49 -3.34 26.06
N GLN A 3 -22.77 -2.48 26.77
CA GLN A 3 -21.82 -1.55 26.18
C GLN A 3 -20.76 -2.38 25.44
N ILE A 4 -20.65 -2.19 24.13
CA ILE A 4 -19.50 -2.63 23.36
C ILE A 4 -18.61 -1.40 23.23
N GLU A 5 -17.64 -1.29 24.13
CA GLU A 5 -16.47 -0.43 23.96
C GLU A 5 -15.26 -1.33 23.74
N ASP A 6 -14.81 -1.42 22.50
CA ASP A 6 -13.46 -1.05 22.04
C ASP A 6 -13.41 -1.37 20.54
N SER A 7 -13.17 -0.37 19.68
CA SER A 7 -13.14 -0.60 18.22
C SER A 7 -11.85 -1.32 17.84
N ALA A 8 -11.83 -2.64 18.03
CA ALA A 8 -10.69 -3.47 17.68
C ALA A 8 -10.38 -3.37 16.18
N VAL A 9 -9.11 -3.10 15.85
CA VAL A 9 -8.63 -3.17 14.47
C VAL A 9 -8.71 -4.62 14.00
N ASN A 10 -9.46 -4.86 12.92
CA ASN A 10 -9.52 -6.18 12.31
C ASN A 10 -8.22 -6.44 11.53
N VAL A 11 -7.45 -7.44 11.96
CA VAL A 11 -6.27 -7.95 11.25
C VAL A 11 -6.68 -9.23 10.52
N TYR A 12 -6.57 -9.23 9.20
CA TYR A 12 -6.81 -10.40 8.36
C TYR A 12 -5.46 -10.96 7.90
N THR A 13 -5.27 -12.28 7.99
CA THR A 13 -4.01 -12.96 7.64
C THR A 13 -4.28 -14.03 6.60
N ASP A 14 -3.49 -14.05 5.52
CA ASP A 14 -3.51 -15.09 4.47
C ASP A 14 -4.89 -15.41 3.88
N LEU A 15 -5.72 -14.37 3.68
CA LEU A 15 -7.01 -14.50 3.01
C LEU A 15 -6.84 -15.08 1.61
N CYS A 16 -7.77 -15.93 1.21
CA CYS A 16 -7.85 -16.37 -0.17
C CYS A 16 -8.37 -15.24 -1.09
N GLU A 17 -8.27 -15.46 -2.40
CA GLU A 17 -8.65 -14.47 -3.40
C GLU A 17 -10.14 -14.09 -3.31
N ALA A 18 -11.01 -15.05 -3.00
CA ALA A 18 -12.45 -14.82 -2.87
C ALA A 18 -12.77 -13.89 -1.69
N GLU A 19 -12.15 -14.10 -0.53
CA GLU A 19 -12.32 -13.26 0.66
C GLU A 19 -11.82 -11.83 0.41
N LEU A 20 -10.70 -11.68 -0.31
CA LEU A 20 -10.18 -10.36 -0.69
C LEU A 20 -11.16 -9.62 -1.63
N ILE A 21 -11.71 -10.31 -2.62
CA ILE A 21 -12.71 -9.73 -3.53
C ILE A 21 -13.97 -9.32 -2.78
N GLU A 22 -14.49 -10.16 -1.89
CA GLU A 22 -15.67 -9.85 -1.08
C GLU A 22 -15.47 -8.61 -0.22
N LEU A 23 -14.31 -8.47 0.42
CA LEU A 23 -13.98 -7.27 1.20
C LEU A 23 -13.89 -6.02 0.32
N ALA A 24 -13.26 -6.10 -0.85
CA ALA A 24 -13.17 -4.97 -1.78
C ALA A 24 -14.57 -4.52 -2.26
N LEU A 25 -15.47 -5.46 -2.53
CA LEU A 25 -16.85 -5.18 -2.91
C LEU A 25 -17.65 -4.56 -1.75
N GLN A 26 -17.53 -5.12 -0.54
CA GLN A 26 -18.20 -4.60 0.67
C GLN A 26 -17.75 -3.17 1.01
N ARG A 27 -16.48 -2.83 0.72
CA ARG A 27 -15.90 -1.50 0.94
C ARG A 27 -16.14 -0.51 -0.20
N GLY A 28 -16.68 -0.97 -1.33
CA GLY A 28 -16.87 -0.13 -2.52
C GLY A 28 -15.57 0.27 -3.22
N GLU A 29 -14.50 -0.50 -3.04
CA GLU A 29 -13.17 -0.25 -3.64
C GLU A 29 -13.08 -0.75 -5.10
N GLY A 30 -14.13 -1.42 -5.58
CA GLY A 30 -14.24 -1.94 -6.94
C GLY A 30 -15.61 -2.55 -7.23
N HIS A 31 -15.77 -3.12 -8.42
CA HIS A 31 -16.93 -3.90 -8.82
C HIS A 31 -16.52 -5.06 -9.73
N LEU A 32 -17.39 -6.06 -9.88
CA LEU A 32 -17.15 -7.16 -10.81
C LEU A 32 -17.53 -6.75 -12.24
N THR A 33 -16.68 -7.10 -13.20
CA THR A 33 -17.02 -7.05 -14.63
C THR A 33 -18.05 -8.12 -14.99
N ASP A 34 -18.58 -8.07 -16.20
CA ASP A 34 -19.45 -9.11 -16.79
C ASP A 34 -18.78 -10.49 -16.85
N THR A 35 -17.46 -10.54 -16.92
CA THR A 35 -16.66 -11.78 -16.85
C THR A 35 -16.24 -12.17 -15.43
N GLY A 36 -16.65 -11.43 -14.40
CA GLY A 36 -16.33 -11.71 -13.00
C GLY A 36 -14.94 -11.26 -12.54
N ALA A 37 -14.21 -10.47 -13.33
CA ALA A 37 -12.94 -9.89 -12.89
C ALA A 37 -13.20 -8.70 -11.94
N LEU A 38 -12.37 -8.50 -10.93
CA LEU A 38 -12.45 -7.32 -10.08
C LEU A 38 -11.87 -6.09 -10.82
N LEU A 39 -12.73 -5.10 -11.08
CA LEU A 39 -12.35 -3.80 -11.64
C LEU A 39 -12.23 -2.77 -10.51
N SER A 40 -11.07 -2.12 -10.42
CA SER A 40 -10.83 -0.98 -9.52
C SER A 40 -10.24 0.21 -10.30
N VAL A 41 -10.38 1.42 -9.76
CA VAL A 41 -9.95 2.67 -10.39
C VAL A 41 -8.98 3.40 -9.45
N THR A 42 -7.74 3.59 -9.88
CA THR A 42 -6.66 4.18 -9.04
C THR A 42 -6.69 5.72 -8.98
N GLY A 43 -7.71 6.34 -9.59
CA GLY A 43 -7.89 7.79 -9.61
C GLY A 43 -6.80 8.52 -10.39
N ASN A 44 -6.28 9.62 -9.83
CA ASN A 44 -5.33 10.52 -10.52
C ASN A 44 -3.96 9.87 -10.81
N ARG A 45 -3.56 8.86 -10.03
CA ARG A 45 -2.28 8.16 -10.19
C ARG A 45 -2.52 6.83 -10.91
N THR A 46 -2.48 6.86 -12.23
CA THR A 46 -2.69 5.69 -13.10
C THR A 46 -1.39 4.99 -13.52
N GLY A 47 -0.25 5.45 -12.99
CA GLY A 47 1.06 4.90 -13.28
C GLY A 47 2.05 5.16 -12.15
N ARG A 48 3.32 4.83 -12.40
CA ARG A 48 4.40 5.07 -11.43
C ARG A 48 4.57 6.57 -11.19
N SER A 49 4.97 6.93 -9.97
CA SER A 49 5.46 8.27 -9.63
C SER A 49 6.95 8.18 -9.30
N PRO A 50 7.87 8.13 -10.30
CA PRO A 50 9.29 7.88 -10.05
C PRO A 50 9.93 8.92 -9.13
N ALA A 51 9.45 10.17 -9.22
CA ALA A 51 9.86 11.28 -8.38
C ALA A 51 9.24 11.26 -6.96
N ASP A 52 8.53 10.21 -6.57
CA ASP A 52 8.05 9.99 -5.20
C ASP A 52 8.72 8.75 -4.55
N ARG A 53 9.67 8.09 -5.23
CA ARG A 53 10.44 6.97 -4.67
C ARG A 53 11.77 7.44 -4.09
N PHE A 54 12.09 6.98 -2.88
CA PHE A 54 13.34 7.27 -2.17
C PHE A 54 13.96 5.98 -1.65
N ILE A 55 15.24 6.03 -1.30
CA ILE A 55 15.95 4.97 -0.58
C ILE A 55 16.51 5.59 0.69
N ALA A 56 16.33 4.91 1.83
CA ALA A 56 16.91 5.37 3.08
C ALA A 56 18.44 5.41 2.97
N GLU A 57 19.02 6.53 3.36
CA GLU A 57 20.46 6.69 3.44
C GLU A 57 20.94 6.06 4.76
N GLU A 58 21.29 4.78 4.70
CA GLU A 58 21.77 4.00 5.84
C GLU A 58 23.21 3.49 5.64
N PRO A 59 24.03 3.41 6.71
CA PRO A 59 25.43 3.00 6.60
C PRO A 59 25.64 1.60 6.01
N SER A 60 24.69 0.68 6.17
CA SER A 60 24.77 -0.71 5.70
C SER A 60 24.77 -0.85 4.19
N SER A 61 24.24 0.12 3.44
CA SER A 61 24.06 0.01 1.99
C SER A 61 24.48 1.26 1.21
N GLN A 62 24.82 2.35 1.88
CA GLN A 62 25.04 3.64 1.21
C GLN A 62 26.12 3.63 0.13
N ASP A 63 27.15 2.80 0.31
CA ASP A 63 28.28 2.72 -0.61
C ASP A 63 27.99 1.82 -1.83
N ASP A 64 26.95 0.98 -1.74
CA ASP A 64 26.54 0.06 -2.81
C ASP A 64 25.46 0.67 -3.73
N ILE A 65 24.90 1.82 -3.35
CA ILE A 65 23.81 2.45 -4.10
C ILE A 65 24.35 3.45 -5.12
N ASN A 66 23.93 3.28 -6.38
CA ASN A 66 24.18 4.27 -7.42
C ASN A 66 23.24 5.48 -7.25
N TRP A 67 23.64 6.46 -6.46
CA TRP A 67 22.87 7.66 -6.13
C TRP A 67 22.62 8.57 -7.34
N GLY A 68 21.46 9.21 -7.38
CA GLY A 68 21.12 10.17 -8.43
C GLY A 68 19.63 10.49 -8.52
N SER A 69 19.18 10.95 -9.68
CA SER A 69 17.78 11.31 -9.92
C SER A 69 16.82 10.12 -9.79
N VAL A 70 17.29 8.90 -10.03
CA VAL A 70 16.51 7.67 -9.90
C VAL A 70 16.52 7.13 -8.47
N ASN A 71 17.71 7.00 -7.87
CA ASN A 71 17.90 6.56 -6.48
C ASN A 71 18.16 7.79 -5.62
N ARG A 72 17.10 8.40 -5.11
CA ARG A 72 17.19 9.63 -4.31
C ARG A 72 17.24 9.28 -2.82
N PRO A 73 18.18 9.84 -2.05
CA PRO A 73 18.28 9.56 -0.63
C PRO A 73 17.13 10.22 0.14
N ILE A 74 16.71 9.57 1.22
CA ILE A 74 15.95 10.17 2.32
C ILE A 74 16.70 9.86 3.62
N SER A 75 16.83 10.84 4.52
CA SER A 75 17.51 10.61 5.79
C SER A 75 16.75 9.59 6.65
N LEU A 76 17.49 8.79 7.43
CA LEU A 76 16.90 7.80 8.32
C LEU A 76 15.93 8.42 9.36
N GLU A 77 16.22 9.64 9.81
CA GLU A 77 15.31 10.42 10.66
C GLU A 77 13.96 10.68 9.98
N LYS A 78 13.97 11.16 8.73
CA LYS A 78 12.73 11.44 7.98
C LYS A 78 11.99 10.16 7.59
N PHE A 79 12.70 9.04 7.45
CA PHE A 79 12.10 7.75 7.18
C PHE A 79 11.37 7.17 8.40
N ASN A 80 11.89 7.40 9.61
CA ASN A 80 11.36 6.87 10.87
C ASN A 80 10.43 7.83 11.63
N ALA A 81 10.15 9.02 11.07
CA ALA A 81 9.27 10.02 11.67
C ALA A 81 7.79 9.58 11.64
#